data_AF-A0A941NWV2-F1
#
_entry.id   AF-A0A941NWV2-F1
#
_cell.length_a   1.000
_cell.length_b   1.000
_cell.length_c   1.000
_cell.angle_alpha   90.00
_cell.angle_beta   90.00
_cell.angle_gamma   90.00
#
_symmetry.space_group_name_H-M   'P 1'
#
loop_
_entity.id
_entity.type
_entity.pdbx_description
1 polymer ?
#
loop_
_entity_poly.entity_id
_entity_poly.type
_entity_poly.pdbx_seq_one_letter_code
_entity_poly.pdbx_strand_id
1 'polypeptide(L)'
;MTTTRIIKVVPYDPNWPHQFEQEAAKIAQAFGDNLVTTHHIGSTSVEGLAAKPIIDMIPVVKDILAVDTCNEAMVAQGYTVKGEYGIPFRRFFSKEGYNVHVFEQGSTEILRHLNFTAFLGKHPVYLKAYAELKANAALAHAEDIVAYCNAKDALIQEIDSLAGIQYLRVVKTLLDSEWLAYHRIYEEQVHQKNKALYSPEAELFSLPEHHHFVLRKGNEIIGILHLEFIRKKNATIHALALDKPHQSKENENYLFEFAKKWLRHQGKILI
;
A
#
# COMPACT_ATOMS: atom_id res chain seq x y z
N MET A 1 27.94 7.44 1.81
CA MET A 1 27.94 5.96 1.84
C MET A 1 26.56 5.52 2.28
N THR A 2 25.70 5.13 1.35
CA THR A 2 24.40 4.51 1.67
C THR A 2 24.68 3.14 2.24
N THR A 3 24.46 2.94 3.53
CA THR A 3 24.50 1.61 4.15
C THR A 3 23.43 0.74 3.50
N THR A 4 23.83 -0.16 2.61
CA THR A 4 22.93 -1.18 2.06
C THR A 4 22.41 -2.02 3.21
N ARG A 5 21.11 -1.89 3.50
CA ARG A 5 20.50 -2.56 4.65
C ARG A 5 20.18 -4.00 4.26
N ILE A 6 21.05 -4.92 4.62
CA ILE A 6 20.89 -6.35 4.37
C ILE A 6 19.53 -6.84 4.92
N ILE A 7 18.76 -7.52 4.08
CA ILE A 7 17.48 -8.12 4.47
C ILE A 7 17.76 -9.36 5.32
N LYS A 8 17.63 -9.22 6.65
CA LYS A 8 17.78 -10.33 7.60
C LYS A 8 16.44 -10.76 8.16
N VAL A 9 16.10 -12.03 7.98
CA VAL A 9 14.95 -12.70 8.62
C VAL A 9 15.46 -13.46 9.83
N VAL A 10 14.81 -13.27 10.98
CA VAL A 10 15.15 -13.91 12.26
C VAL A 10 13.97 -14.75 12.76
N PRO A 11 14.22 -15.75 13.64
CA PRO A 11 13.15 -16.45 14.34
C PRO A 11 12.20 -15.49 15.06
N TYR A 12 10.98 -15.95 15.33
CA TYR A 12 10.01 -15.16 16.08
C TYR A 12 10.57 -14.76 17.46
N ASP A 13 10.43 -13.49 17.80
CA ASP A 13 10.80 -12.96 19.10
C ASP A 13 9.53 -12.70 19.93
N PRO A 14 9.33 -13.39 21.07
CA PRO A 14 8.16 -13.18 21.93
C PRO A 14 8.10 -11.79 22.57
N ASN A 15 9.16 -10.98 22.44
CA ASN A 15 9.17 -9.59 22.90
C ASN A 15 8.59 -8.60 21.87
N TRP A 16 8.35 -9.01 20.61
CA TRP A 16 7.77 -8.12 19.59
C TRP A 16 6.41 -7.50 19.98
N PRO A 17 5.46 -8.23 20.61
CA PRO A 17 4.23 -7.63 21.10
C PRO A 17 4.47 -6.52 22.13
N HIS A 18 5.44 -6.71 23.04
CA HIS A 18 5.78 -5.70 24.04
C HIS A 18 6.44 -4.46 23.42
N GLN A 19 7.34 -4.65 22.44
CA GLN A 19 7.91 -3.55 21.67
C GLN A 19 6.84 -2.76 20.92
N PHE A 20 5.85 -3.45 20.35
CA PHE A 20 4.69 -2.82 19.75
C PHE A 20 3.91 -1.97 20.75
N GLU A 21 3.55 -2.52 21.92
CA GLU A 21 2.76 -1.79 22.93
C GLU A 21 3.47 -0.51 23.40
N GLN A 22 4.76 -0.60 23.68
CA GLN A 22 5.58 0.54 24.09
C GLN A 22 5.62 1.64 23.02
N GLU A 23 5.74 1.27 21.75
CA GLU A 23 5.82 2.23 20.67
C GLU A 23 4.44 2.81 20.29
N ALA A 24 3.39 1.98 20.33
CA ALA A 24 2.02 2.42 20.13
C ALA A 24 1.61 3.48 21.17
N ALA A 25 2.08 3.37 22.42
CA ALA A 25 1.83 4.37 23.45
C ALA A 25 2.47 5.75 23.12
N LYS A 26 3.66 5.77 22.52
CA LYS A 26 4.32 7.02 22.09
C LYS A 26 3.60 7.68 20.91
N ILE A 27 3.10 6.87 19.98
CA ILE A 27 2.29 7.36 18.86
C ILE A 27 0.95 7.89 19.34
N ALA A 28 0.34 7.26 20.34
CA ALA A 28 -0.89 7.76 20.96
C ALA A 28 -0.71 9.16 21.56
N GLN A 29 0.44 9.43 22.20
CA GLN A 29 0.77 10.77 22.69
C GLN A 29 0.90 11.80 21.55
N ALA A 30 1.46 11.40 20.40
CA ALA A 30 1.61 12.30 19.26
C ALA A 30 0.26 12.62 18.57
N PHE A 31 -0.63 11.64 18.45
CA PHE A 31 -1.87 11.78 17.68
C PHE A 31 -3.06 12.25 18.51
N GLY A 32 -2.99 12.12 19.84
CA GLY A 32 -4.00 12.60 20.77
C GLY A 32 -5.41 12.12 20.43
N ASP A 33 -6.39 13.02 20.49
CA ASP A 33 -7.81 12.72 20.28
C ASP A 33 -8.15 12.28 18.84
N ASN A 34 -7.24 12.46 17.89
CA ASN A 34 -7.45 11.99 16.52
C ASN A 34 -7.26 10.46 16.42
N LEU A 35 -6.50 9.85 17.35
CA LEU A 35 -6.28 8.41 17.37
C LEU A 35 -7.54 7.68 17.89
N VAL A 36 -7.97 6.66 17.15
CA VAL A 36 -9.05 5.75 17.54
C VAL A 36 -8.48 4.50 18.22
N THR A 37 -7.50 3.86 17.58
CA THR A 37 -6.83 2.65 18.07
C THR A 37 -5.54 2.41 17.29
N THR A 38 -4.68 1.51 17.77
CA THR A 38 -3.48 1.08 17.06
C THR A 38 -3.44 -0.45 17.00
N HIS A 39 -3.18 -1.01 15.82
CA HIS A 39 -3.06 -2.45 15.61
C HIS A 39 -1.62 -2.85 15.31
N HIS A 40 -1.15 -3.94 15.93
CA HIS A 40 0.08 -4.62 15.51
C HIS A 40 -0.24 -5.45 14.28
N ILE A 41 0.51 -5.24 13.19
CA ILE A 41 0.31 -5.94 11.92
C ILE A 41 1.63 -6.50 11.40
N GLY A 42 1.57 -7.15 10.23
CA GLY A 42 2.75 -7.67 9.56
C GLY A 42 3.29 -8.91 10.26
N SER A 43 4.47 -9.36 9.83
CA SER A 43 4.98 -10.67 10.26
C SER A 43 5.31 -10.74 11.75
N THR A 44 5.70 -9.62 12.37
CA THR A 44 6.07 -9.58 13.79
C THR A 44 4.87 -9.67 14.74
N SER A 45 3.66 -9.49 14.21
CA SER A 45 2.39 -9.65 14.96
C SER A 45 1.88 -11.10 15.00
N VAL A 46 2.48 -12.00 14.22
CA VAL A 46 2.05 -13.40 14.12
C VAL A 46 3.00 -14.29 14.93
N GLU A 47 2.48 -14.91 15.98
CA GLU A 47 3.24 -15.81 16.85
C GLU A 47 3.87 -16.97 16.05
N GLY A 48 5.15 -17.24 16.31
CA GLY A 48 5.91 -18.30 15.65
C GLY A 48 6.40 -17.97 14.23
N LEU A 49 6.04 -16.81 13.65
CA LEU A 49 6.45 -16.44 12.30
C LEU A 49 7.82 -15.75 12.29
N ALA A 50 8.80 -16.36 11.61
CA ALA A 50 10.09 -15.71 11.35
C ALA A 50 9.90 -14.44 10.51
N ALA A 51 10.58 -13.35 10.86
CA ALA A 51 10.36 -12.04 10.25
C ALA A 51 11.63 -11.18 10.19
N LYS A 52 11.57 -10.11 9.40
CA LYS A 52 12.50 -8.98 9.61
C LYS A 52 12.15 -8.36 10.97
N PRO A 53 13.12 -7.97 11.81
CA PRO A 53 12.86 -7.39 13.13
C PRO A 53 12.41 -5.93 12.97
N ILE A 54 11.24 -5.74 12.37
CA ILE A 54 10.58 -4.47 12.13
C ILE A 54 9.14 -4.63 12.58
N ILE A 55 8.72 -3.82 13.54
CA ILE A 55 7.34 -3.74 14.00
C ILE A 55 6.57 -2.88 13.01
N ASP A 56 5.63 -3.48 12.29
CA ASP A 56 4.66 -2.77 11.46
C ASP A 56 3.38 -2.55 12.28
N MET A 57 2.82 -1.34 12.24
CA MET A 57 1.60 -1.01 12.97
C MET A 57 0.67 -0.10 12.18
N ILE A 58 -0.62 -0.18 12.50
CA ILE A 58 -1.67 0.69 11.95
C ILE A 58 -2.32 1.49 13.08
N PRO A 59 -1.96 2.76 13.26
CA PRO A 59 -2.81 3.71 13.94
C PRO A 59 -4.02 4.05 13.06
N VAL A 60 -5.22 3.85 13.58
CA VAL A 60 -6.48 4.23 12.95
C VAL A 60 -6.90 5.59 13.48
N VAL A 61 -7.14 6.55 12.59
CA VAL A 61 -7.47 7.93 12.96
C VAL A 61 -8.86 8.35 12.48
N LYS A 62 -9.42 9.40 13.09
CA LYS A 62 -10.71 9.97 12.71
C LYS A 62 -10.60 10.79 11.42
N ASP A 63 -9.54 11.58 11.30
CA ASP A 63 -9.22 12.42 10.14
C ASP A 63 -7.75 12.22 9.75
N ILE A 64 -7.52 11.72 8.53
CA ILE A 64 -6.16 11.49 8.04
C ILE A 64 -5.39 12.78 7.74
N LEU A 65 -6.07 13.88 7.39
CA LEU A 65 -5.42 15.16 7.13
C LEU A 65 -4.90 15.80 8.41
N ALA A 66 -5.59 15.59 9.54
CA ALA A 66 -5.12 16.07 10.84
C ALA A 66 -3.76 15.44 11.25
N VAL A 67 -3.41 14.27 10.73
CA VAL A 67 -2.10 13.62 10.98
C VAL A 67 -0.94 14.47 10.45
N ASP A 68 -1.16 15.30 9.42
CA ASP A 68 -0.11 16.18 8.90
C ASP A 68 0.36 17.21 9.93
N THR A 69 -0.51 17.59 10.87
CA THR A 69 -0.15 18.48 11.98
C THR A 69 0.72 17.79 13.04
N CYS A 70 0.76 16.46 13.05
CA CYS A 70 1.56 15.65 13.98
C CYS A 70 2.98 15.36 13.45
N ASN A 71 3.33 15.83 12.24
CA ASN A 71 4.61 15.53 11.59
C ASN A 71 5.81 15.96 12.46
N GLU A 72 5.78 17.14 13.05
CA GLU A 72 6.87 17.63 13.91
C GLU A 72 7.02 16.77 15.17
N ALA A 73 5.91 16.37 15.80
CA ALA A 73 5.92 15.47 16.96
C ALA A 73 6.49 14.09 16.60
N MET A 74 6.13 13.53 15.43
CA MET A 74 6.69 12.27 14.94
C MET A 74 8.19 12.38 14.66
N VAL A 75 8.64 13.49 14.06
CA VAL A 75 10.07 13.76 13.83
C VAL A 75 10.83 13.86 15.15
N ALA A 76 10.28 14.52 16.17
CA ALA A 76 10.87 14.59 17.50
C ALA A 76 11.02 13.20 18.16
N GLN A 77 10.17 12.23 17.79
CA GLN A 77 10.30 10.83 18.21
C GLN A 77 11.23 9.98 17.32
N GLY A 78 11.92 10.60 16.36
CA GLY A 78 12.90 9.96 15.47
C GLY A 78 12.33 9.37 14.18
N TYR A 79 11.08 9.66 13.83
CA TYR A 79 10.47 9.18 12.60
C TYR A 79 10.81 10.05 11.39
N THR A 80 11.01 9.40 10.25
CA THR A 80 10.96 10.04 8.94
C THR A 80 9.53 10.08 8.42
N VAL A 81 9.05 11.25 8.01
CA VAL A 81 7.75 11.41 7.33
C VAL A 81 7.88 11.01 5.85
N LYS A 82 7.00 10.12 5.37
CA LYS A 82 7.03 9.58 4.00
C LYS A 82 5.77 9.91 3.17
N GLY A 83 4.77 10.55 3.76
CA GLY A 83 3.49 10.82 3.11
C GLY A 83 2.75 9.52 2.75
N GLU A 84 2.13 9.46 1.57
CA GLU A 84 1.39 8.27 1.12
C GLU A 84 2.30 7.08 0.78
N TYR A 85 3.50 7.37 0.27
CA TYR A 85 4.54 6.39 -0.04
C TYR A 85 4.03 5.20 -0.88
N GLY A 86 3.16 5.45 -1.86
CA GLY A 86 2.62 4.45 -2.79
C GLY A 86 1.23 3.91 -2.46
N ILE A 87 0.68 4.19 -1.27
CA ILE A 87 -0.69 3.79 -0.91
C ILE A 87 -1.54 5.05 -0.73
N PRO A 88 -2.57 5.26 -1.57
CA PRO A 88 -3.44 6.42 -1.48
C PRO A 88 -4.03 6.60 -0.08
N PHE A 89 -4.12 7.85 0.37
CA PHE A 89 -4.66 8.22 1.69
C PHE A 89 -3.90 7.65 2.89
N ARG A 90 -2.71 7.07 2.73
CA ARG A 90 -1.85 6.71 3.86
C ARG A 90 -1.08 7.93 4.37
N ARG A 91 -0.74 7.93 5.65
CA ARG A 91 0.47 8.64 6.15
C ARG A 91 1.44 7.61 6.69
N PHE A 92 2.62 7.56 6.11
CA PHE A 92 3.63 6.59 6.44
C PHE A 92 4.78 7.26 7.19
N PHE A 93 5.15 6.67 8.32
CA PHE A 93 6.31 7.07 9.11
C PHE A 93 7.22 5.86 9.30
N SER A 94 8.53 6.08 9.20
CA SER A 94 9.51 5.00 9.39
C SER A 94 10.63 5.46 10.31
N LYS A 95 11.03 4.61 11.25
CA LYS A 95 12.27 4.74 12.01
C LYS A 95 12.94 3.37 12.12
N GLU A 96 14.14 3.32 12.67
CA GLU A 96 14.81 2.04 12.87
C GLU A 96 13.95 1.09 13.72
N GLY A 97 13.62 -0.09 13.17
CA GLY A 97 12.82 -1.11 13.84
C GLY A 97 11.30 -0.90 13.79
N TYR A 98 10.78 0.22 13.25
CA TYR A 98 9.35 0.51 13.28
C TYR A 98 8.84 1.18 12.00
N ASN A 99 7.69 0.71 11.55
CA ASN A 99 6.92 1.23 10.42
C ASN A 99 5.50 1.55 10.89
N VAL A 100 5.04 2.78 10.64
CA VAL A 100 3.72 3.27 11.09
C VAL A 100 2.89 3.61 9.87
N HIS A 101 1.83 2.83 9.65
CA HIS A 101 0.91 2.91 8.53
C HIS A 101 -0.41 3.54 8.99
N VAL A 102 -0.51 4.86 8.95
CA VAL A 102 -1.70 5.56 9.45
C VAL A 102 -2.78 5.58 8.39
N PHE A 103 -3.99 5.22 8.80
CA PHE A 103 -5.18 5.22 7.94
C PHE A 103 -6.39 5.81 8.65
N GLU A 104 -7.25 6.48 7.88
CA GLU A 104 -8.57 6.90 8.35
C GLU A 104 -9.46 5.68 8.65
N GLN A 105 -10.29 5.77 9.68
CA GLN A 105 -11.31 4.77 9.98
C GLN A 105 -12.17 4.44 8.75
N GLY A 106 -12.49 3.17 8.56
CA GLY A 106 -13.21 2.68 7.38
C GLY A 106 -12.33 2.44 6.15
N SER A 107 -11.03 2.75 6.19
CA SER A 107 -10.09 2.35 5.14
C SER A 107 -10.03 0.84 5.00
N THR A 108 -10.17 0.36 3.77
CA THR A 108 -10.07 -1.06 3.41
C THR A 108 -8.67 -1.63 3.60
N GLU A 109 -7.63 -0.78 3.66
CA GLU A 109 -6.26 -1.19 4.01
C GLU A 109 -6.17 -1.74 5.44
N ILE A 110 -6.96 -1.18 6.38
CA ILE A 110 -6.99 -1.64 7.78
C ILE A 110 -7.46 -3.10 7.82
N LEU A 111 -8.61 -3.36 7.19
CA LEU A 111 -9.19 -4.71 7.14
C LEU A 111 -8.27 -5.70 6.45
N ARG A 112 -7.60 -5.30 5.38
CA ARG A 112 -6.66 -6.17 4.67
C ARG A 112 -5.55 -6.67 5.58
N HIS A 113 -4.86 -5.74 6.25
CA HIS A 113 -3.74 -6.09 7.11
C HIS A 113 -4.16 -6.94 8.32
N LEU A 114 -5.32 -6.64 8.90
CA LEU A 114 -5.88 -7.43 10.00
C LEU A 114 -6.30 -8.84 9.55
N ASN A 115 -6.99 -8.96 8.41
CA ASN A 115 -7.42 -10.25 7.88
C ASN A 115 -6.24 -11.12 7.48
N PHE A 116 -5.21 -10.55 6.85
CA PHE A 116 -3.98 -11.27 6.50
C PHE A 116 -3.31 -11.87 7.75
N THR A 117 -3.16 -11.05 8.79
CA THR A 117 -2.54 -11.46 10.07
C THR A 117 -3.36 -12.56 10.75
N ALA A 118 -4.67 -12.36 10.86
CA ALA A 118 -5.59 -13.31 11.45
C ALA A 118 -5.65 -14.63 10.67
N PHE A 119 -5.54 -14.57 9.34
CA PHE A 119 -5.49 -15.75 8.49
C PHE A 119 -4.24 -16.58 8.76
N LEU A 120 -3.05 -15.96 8.76
CA LEU A 120 -1.80 -16.67 9.02
C LEU A 120 -1.79 -17.36 10.39
N GLY A 121 -2.32 -16.69 11.43
CA GLY A 121 -2.42 -17.27 12.78
C GLY A 121 -3.33 -18.50 12.88
N LYS A 122 -4.27 -18.68 11.94
CA LYS A 122 -5.23 -19.80 11.92
C LYS A 122 -4.87 -20.91 10.93
N HIS A 123 -3.88 -20.69 10.07
CA HIS A 123 -3.55 -21.60 8.97
C HIS A 123 -2.05 -21.96 8.98
N PRO A 124 -1.63 -22.96 9.79
CA PRO A 124 -0.23 -23.33 9.95
C PRO A 124 0.49 -23.69 8.64
N VAL A 125 -0.24 -24.25 7.67
CA VAL A 125 0.30 -24.56 6.33
C VAL A 125 0.75 -23.29 5.60
N TYR A 126 -0.10 -22.26 5.59
CA TYR A 126 0.22 -20.96 4.99
C TYR A 126 1.26 -20.17 5.79
N LEU A 127 1.23 -20.29 7.12
CA LEU A 127 2.26 -19.74 8.00
C LEU A 127 3.65 -20.27 7.62
N LYS A 128 3.78 -21.59 7.50
CA LYS A 128 5.02 -22.26 7.11
C LYS A 128 5.45 -21.87 5.69
N ALA A 129 4.55 -21.95 4.71
CA ALA A 129 4.85 -21.56 3.33
C ALA A 129 5.33 -20.10 3.23
N TYR A 130 4.69 -19.18 3.96
CA TYR A 130 5.08 -17.77 3.98
C TYR A 130 6.42 -17.54 4.69
N ALA A 131 6.72 -18.28 5.75
CA ALA A 131 8.01 -18.24 6.43
C ALA A 131 9.15 -18.71 5.50
N GLU A 132 8.98 -19.85 4.83
CA GLU A 132 9.95 -20.42 3.88
C GLU A 132 10.18 -19.49 2.70
N LEU A 133 9.11 -18.93 2.12
CA LEU A 133 9.21 -17.98 1.01
C LEU A 133 10.03 -16.74 1.41
N LYS A 134 9.79 -16.18 2.60
CA LYS A 134 10.55 -15.02 3.10
C LYS A 134 12.02 -15.34 3.32
N ALA A 135 12.33 -16.52 3.86
CA ALA A 135 13.71 -16.94 4.08
C ALA A 135 14.45 -17.09 2.75
N ASN A 136 13.84 -17.77 1.78
CA ASN A 136 14.41 -17.95 0.45
C ASN A 136 14.59 -16.62 -0.29
N ALA A 137 13.58 -15.74 -0.24
CA ALA A 137 13.66 -14.42 -0.86
C ALA A 137 14.74 -13.53 -0.21
N ALA A 138 14.91 -13.59 1.11
CA ALA A 138 15.96 -12.83 1.81
C ALA A 138 17.36 -13.34 1.45
N LEU A 139 17.53 -14.65 1.23
CA LEU A 139 18.78 -15.23 0.77
C LEU A 139 19.09 -14.86 -0.69
N ALA A 140 18.08 -14.93 -1.57
CA ALA A 140 18.24 -14.63 -3.00
C ALA A 140 18.42 -13.14 -3.31
N HIS A 141 17.83 -12.26 -2.49
CA HIS A 141 17.73 -10.82 -2.74
C HIS A 141 18.14 -9.99 -1.52
N ALA A 142 19.24 -10.35 -0.87
CA ALA A 142 19.69 -9.76 0.41
C ALA A 142 19.88 -8.24 0.37
N GLU A 143 20.19 -7.67 -0.80
CA GLU A 143 20.44 -6.23 -1.01
C GLU A 143 19.39 -5.56 -1.90
N ASP A 144 18.43 -6.32 -2.46
CA ASP A 144 17.41 -5.83 -3.37
C ASP A 144 16.02 -5.95 -2.74
N ILE A 145 15.56 -4.84 -2.16
CA ILE A 145 14.25 -4.77 -1.51
C ILE A 145 13.10 -4.92 -2.52
N VAL A 146 13.29 -4.50 -3.77
CA VAL A 146 12.26 -4.58 -4.81
C VAL A 146 12.08 -6.04 -5.22
N ALA A 147 13.17 -6.74 -5.54
CA ALA A 147 13.13 -8.16 -5.85
C ALA A 147 12.61 -9.00 -4.67
N TYR A 148 13.00 -8.67 -3.44
CA TYR A 148 12.45 -9.30 -2.24
C TYR A 148 10.93 -9.12 -2.10
N CYS A 149 10.41 -7.93 -2.41
CA CYS A 149 8.96 -7.68 -2.38
C CYS A 149 8.24 -8.44 -3.50
N ASN A 150 8.74 -8.39 -4.73
CA ASN A 150 8.17 -9.09 -5.89
C ASN A 150 8.13 -10.61 -5.68
N ALA A 151 9.17 -11.20 -5.10
CA ALA A 151 9.24 -12.64 -4.81
C ALA A 151 8.12 -13.15 -3.89
N LYS A 152 7.50 -12.27 -3.09
CA LYS A 152 6.43 -12.63 -2.16
C LYS A 152 5.03 -12.32 -2.67
N ASP A 153 4.91 -11.54 -3.74
CA ASP A 153 3.64 -10.95 -4.18
C ASP A 153 2.56 -12.01 -4.44
N ALA A 154 2.90 -13.06 -5.19
CA ALA A 154 1.95 -14.11 -5.56
C ALA A 154 1.31 -14.81 -4.33
N LEU A 155 2.12 -15.22 -3.35
CA LEU A 155 1.61 -15.87 -2.13
C LEU A 155 0.84 -14.89 -1.24
N ILE A 156 1.27 -13.64 -1.16
CA ILE A 156 0.54 -12.60 -0.42
C ILE A 156 -0.85 -12.41 -1.02
N GLN A 157 -0.95 -12.34 -2.35
CA GLN A 157 -2.23 -12.26 -3.04
C GLN A 157 -3.08 -13.52 -2.75
N GLU A 158 -2.54 -14.73 -2.89
CA GLU A 158 -3.28 -15.95 -2.56
C GLU A 158 -3.89 -15.90 -1.14
N ILE A 159 -3.08 -15.53 -0.15
CA ILE A 159 -3.53 -15.37 1.24
C ILE A 159 -4.59 -14.28 1.36
N ASP A 160 -4.40 -13.12 0.72
CA ASP A 160 -5.36 -12.02 0.72
C ASP A 160 -6.75 -12.50 0.22
N SER A 161 -6.79 -13.32 -0.84
CA SER A 161 -8.04 -13.92 -1.36
C SER A 161 -8.70 -14.85 -0.34
N LEU A 162 -7.93 -15.78 0.24
CA LEU A 162 -8.42 -16.76 1.21
C LEU A 162 -8.84 -16.09 2.53
N ALA A 163 -8.24 -14.96 2.86
CA ALA A 163 -8.61 -14.12 4.00
C ALA A 163 -9.89 -13.28 3.74
N GLY A 164 -10.56 -13.49 2.60
CA GLY A 164 -11.85 -12.88 2.28
C GLY A 164 -11.77 -11.44 1.81
N ILE A 165 -10.64 -11.01 1.27
CA ILE A 165 -10.50 -9.66 0.69
C ILE A 165 -11.23 -9.66 -0.66
N GLN A 166 -12.44 -9.10 -0.66
CA GLN A 166 -13.33 -9.05 -1.85
C GLN A 166 -13.78 -7.61 -2.19
N TYR A 167 -13.37 -6.64 -1.40
CA TYR A 167 -13.74 -5.23 -1.56
C TYR A 167 -12.83 -4.50 -2.55
N LEU A 168 -13.29 -3.31 -2.96
CA LEU A 168 -12.54 -2.44 -3.86
C LEU A 168 -11.36 -1.77 -3.13
N ARG A 169 -10.22 -1.70 -3.82
CA ARG A 169 -9.03 -0.99 -3.39
C ARG A 169 -8.38 -0.29 -4.56
N VAL A 170 -7.87 0.92 -4.34
CA VAL A 170 -7.07 1.63 -5.33
C VAL A 170 -5.65 1.75 -4.80
N VAL A 171 -4.69 1.28 -5.58
CA VAL A 171 -3.27 1.33 -5.23
C VAL A 171 -2.51 2.01 -6.37
N LYS A 172 -1.39 2.66 -6.03
CA LYS A 172 -0.50 3.22 -7.05
C LYS A 172 0.17 2.06 -7.79
N THR A 173 0.30 2.17 -9.11
CA THR A 173 0.98 1.16 -9.92
C THR A 173 2.47 1.18 -9.60
N LEU A 174 2.96 0.14 -8.93
CA LEU A 174 4.36 0.06 -8.46
C LEU A 174 5.00 -1.30 -8.75
N LEU A 175 4.20 -2.38 -8.73
CA LEU A 175 4.70 -3.73 -8.99
C LEU A 175 4.64 -4.05 -10.49
N ASP A 176 5.50 -4.97 -10.94
CA ASP A 176 5.51 -5.43 -12.33
C ASP A 176 4.15 -6.01 -12.74
N SER A 177 3.52 -6.77 -11.85
CA SER A 177 2.18 -7.34 -12.06
C SER A 177 1.11 -6.26 -12.26
N GLU A 178 1.25 -5.11 -11.58
CA GLU A 178 0.34 -3.98 -11.71
C GLU A 178 0.56 -3.23 -13.02
N TRP A 179 1.81 -3.01 -13.42
CA TRP A 179 2.14 -2.38 -14.70
C TRP A 179 1.71 -3.24 -15.88
N LEU A 180 1.90 -4.55 -15.83
CA LEU A 180 1.43 -5.47 -16.86
C LEU A 180 -0.10 -5.39 -17.04
N ALA A 181 -0.85 -5.44 -15.93
CA ALA A 181 -2.30 -5.31 -15.98
C ALA A 181 -2.74 -3.92 -16.45
N TYR A 182 -2.05 -2.87 -15.96
CA TYR A 182 -2.34 -1.50 -16.31
C TYR A 182 -2.21 -1.28 -17.82
N HIS A 183 -1.08 -1.69 -18.40
CA HIS A 183 -0.80 -1.49 -19.81
C HIS A 183 -1.74 -2.29 -20.71
N ARG A 184 -2.09 -3.53 -20.33
CA ARG A 184 -3.10 -4.33 -21.03
C ARG A 184 -4.45 -3.62 -21.06
N ILE A 185 -4.97 -3.20 -19.90
CA ILE A 185 -6.28 -2.53 -19.82
C ILE A 185 -6.24 -1.21 -20.59
N TYR A 186 -5.15 -0.45 -20.49
CA TYR A 186 -4.98 0.80 -21.23
C TYR A 186 -5.06 0.56 -22.75
N GLU A 187 -4.30 -0.43 -23.25
CA GLU A 187 -4.29 -0.78 -24.67
C GLU A 187 -5.68 -1.23 -25.16
N GLU A 188 -6.31 -2.16 -24.44
CA GLU A 188 -7.59 -2.76 -24.84
C GLU A 188 -8.77 -1.78 -24.72
N GLN A 189 -8.78 -0.93 -23.68
CA GLN A 189 -9.99 -0.16 -23.31
C GLN A 189 -9.89 1.34 -23.62
N VAL A 190 -8.67 1.89 -23.65
CA VAL A 190 -8.41 3.32 -23.95
C VAL A 190 -7.88 3.46 -25.37
N HIS A 191 -6.89 2.65 -25.75
CA HIS A 191 -6.14 2.84 -27.00
C HIS A 191 -6.86 2.35 -28.26
N GLN A 192 -7.50 1.17 -28.22
CA GLN A 192 -8.26 0.64 -29.36
C GLN A 192 -9.41 1.56 -29.81
N LYS A 193 -9.80 2.55 -28.99
CA LYS A 193 -10.78 3.59 -29.34
C LYS A 193 -10.17 4.82 -30.05
N ASN A 194 -8.86 5.07 -29.94
CA ASN A 194 -8.22 6.33 -30.32
C ASN A 194 -7.16 6.24 -31.45
N LYS A 195 -6.81 5.04 -31.96
CA LYS A 195 -5.90 4.82 -33.13
C LYS A 195 -4.52 5.54 -33.11
N ALA A 196 -4.04 6.01 -31.96
CA ALA A 196 -2.68 6.54 -31.83
C ALA A 196 -1.64 5.39 -31.82
N LEU A 197 -0.35 5.67 -31.61
CA LEU A 197 0.65 4.64 -31.25
C LEU A 197 0.71 4.54 -29.71
N TYR A 198 0.61 3.35 -29.13
CA TYR A 198 0.83 3.12 -27.70
C TYR A 198 2.20 2.48 -27.48
N SER A 199 2.97 3.02 -26.55
CA SER A 199 4.20 2.40 -26.04
C SER A 199 4.16 2.42 -24.52
N PRO A 200 4.24 1.26 -23.85
CA PRO A 200 4.34 1.21 -22.39
C PRO A 200 5.65 1.84 -21.87
N GLU A 201 6.65 1.99 -22.72
CA GLU A 201 7.92 2.67 -22.45
C GLU A 201 7.86 4.19 -22.70
N ALA A 202 6.69 4.75 -23.05
CA ALA A 202 6.56 6.16 -23.27
C ALA A 202 6.96 6.96 -22.01
N GLU A 203 7.77 8.01 -22.20
CA GLU A 203 8.31 8.85 -21.12
C GLU A 203 7.21 9.35 -20.17
N LEU A 204 6.01 9.57 -20.69
CA LEU A 204 4.80 9.96 -19.96
C LEU A 204 4.55 9.12 -18.69
N PHE A 205 4.80 7.81 -18.73
CA PHE A 205 4.57 6.91 -17.60
C PHE A 205 5.56 7.09 -16.45
N SER A 206 6.66 7.80 -16.70
CA SER A 206 7.73 8.06 -15.73
C SER A 206 7.77 9.51 -15.21
N LEU A 207 6.99 10.41 -15.81
CA LEU A 207 6.97 11.82 -15.43
C LEU A 207 6.35 12.02 -14.04
N PRO A 208 6.92 12.87 -13.18
CA PRO A 208 6.47 13.06 -11.80
C PRO A 208 5.07 13.67 -11.69
N GLU A 209 4.59 14.37 -12.73
CA GLU A 209 3.24 14.93 -12.83
C GLU A 209 2.18 13.87 -13.12
N HIS A 210 2.58 12.67 -13.55
CA HIS A 210 1.69 11.59 -13.92
C HIS A 210 1.56 10.55 -12.81
N HIS A 211 0.31 10.27 -12.46
CA HIS A 211 -0.04 9.37 -11.37
C HIS A 211 -0.91 8.24 -11.91
N HIS A 212 -0.38 7.01 -11.76
CA HIS A 212 -0.99 5.80 -12.29
C HIS A 212 -1.49 4.95 -11.14
N PHE A 213 -2.74 4.51 -11.23
CA PHE A 213 -3.37 3.66 -10.24
C PHE A 213 -4.07 2.49 -10.90
N VAL A 214 -4.19 1.40 -10.15
CA VAL A 214 -5.03 0.26 -10.51
C VAL A 214 -6.17 0.12 -9.49
N LEU A 215 -7.37 -0.15 -9.99
CA LEU A 215 -8.53 -0.56 -9.21
C LEU A 215 -8.50 -2.08 -9.07
N ARG A 216 -8.48 -2.56 -7.83
CA ARG A 216 -8.54 -3.97 -7.49
C ARG A 216 -9.89 -4.33 -6.90
N LYS A 217 -10.40 -5.52 -7.21
CA LYS A 217 -11.50 -6.19 -6.52
C LYS A 217 -10.98 -7.53 -6.01
N GLY A 218 -10.74 -7.61 -4.70
CA GLY A 218 -9.89 -8.68 -4.16
C GLY A 218 -8.49 -8.63 -4.77
N ASN A 219 -8.06 -9.72 -5.40
CA ASN A 219 -6.75 -9.78 -6.07
C ASN A 219 -6.78 -9.30 -7.52
N GLU A 220 -7.95 -9.29 -8.14
CA GLU A 220 -8.07 -9.00 -9.56
C GLU A 220 -7.93 -7.50 -9.79
N ILE A 221 -7.10 -7.11 -10.76
CA ILE A 221 -7.04 -5.74 -11.24
C ILE A 221 -8.13 -5.58 -12.30
N ILE A 222 -9.13 -4.76 -11.96
CA ILE A 222 -10.37 -4.61 -12.73
C ILE A 222 -10.49 -3.25 -13.42
N GLY A 223 -9.52 -2.36 -13.22
CA GLY A 223 -9.52 -1.03 -13.83
C GLY A 223 -8.25 -0.24 -13.58
N ILE A 224 -8.15 0.89 -14.27
CA ILE A 224 -7.01 1.79 -14.24
C ILE A 224 -7.46 3.24 -14.13
N LEU A 225 -6.62 4.06 -13.50
CA LEU A 225 -6.76 5.51 -13.44
C LEU A 225 -5.42 6.17 -13.71
N HIS A 226 -5.42 7.13 -14.61
CA HIS A 226 -4.28 7.98 -14.95
C HIS A 226 -4.66 9.44 -14.71
N LEU A 227 -3.98 10.07 -13.77
CA LEU A 227 -4.12 11.49 -13.48
C LEU A 227 -2.86 12.23 -13.91
N GLU A 228 -3.02 13.44 -14.44
CA GLU A 228 -1.92 14.38 -14.66
C GLU A 228 -2.14 15.63 -13.83
N PHE A 229 -1.10 16.11 -13.16
CA PHE A 229 -1.09 17.41 -12.54
C PHE A 229 -0.78 18.50 -13.56
N ILE A 230 -1.77 19.35 -13.82
CA ILE A 230 -1.64 20.46 -14.76
C ILE A 230 -1.53 21.78 -13.99
N ARG A 231 -0.43 22.50 -14.21
CA ARG A 231 -0.15 23.78 -13.52
C ARG A 231 -0.17 23.57 -11.99
N LYS A 232 -0.14 24.67 -11.23
CA LYS A 232 0.03 24.61 -9.77
C LYS A 232 -1.15 23.92 -9.05
N LYS A 233 -2.40 24.14 -9.49
CA LYS A 233 -3.61 23.76 -8.76
C LYS A 233 -4.56 22.80 -9.49
N ASN A 234 -4.31 22.49 -10.76
CA ASN A 234 -5.27 21.71 -11.54
C ASN A 234 -4.75 20.28 -11.80
N ALA A 235 -5.66 19.40 -12.15
CA ALA A 235 -5.36 18.06 -12.62
C ALA A 235 -6.42 17.60 -13.62
N THR A 236 -6.06 16.68 -14.49
CA THR A 236 -6.96 16.05 -15.47
C THR A 236 -6.94 14.54 -15.31
N ILE A 237 -8.00 13.89 -15.79
CA ILE A 237 -8.01 12.43 -16.00
C ILE A 237 -7.56 12.17 -17.43
N HIS A 238 -6.38 11.58 -17.59
CA HIS A 238 -5.89 11.09 -18.88
C HIS A 238 -6.58 9.80 -19.30
N ALA A 239 -6.80 8.91 -18.35
CA ALA A 239 -7.48 7.65 -18.55
C ALA A 239 -8.24 7.23 -17.30
N LEU A 240 -9.45 6.76 -17.50
CA LEU A 240 -10.23 6.02 -16.51
C LEU A 240 -10.91 4.91 -17.28
N ALA A 241 -10.52 3.67 -17.02
CA ALA A 241 -11.03 2.52 -17.75
C ALA A 241 -11.18 1.30 -16.83
N LEU A 242 -12.18 0.49 -17.13
CA LEU A 242 -12.42 -0.78 -16.47
C LEU A 242 -12.12 -1.90 -17.45
N ASP A 243 -11.55 -2.98 -16.94
CA ASP A 243 -11.37 -4.21 -17.69
C ASP A 243 -12.74 -4.73 -18.15
N LYS A 244 -12.78 -5.34 -19.34
CA LYS A 244 -14.01 -5.67 -20.05
C LYS A 244 -15.04 -6.45 -19.20
N PRO A 245 -14.68 -7.50 -18.43
CA PRO A 245 -15.66 -8.24 -17.64
C PRO A 245 -16.21 -7.46 -16.43
N HIS A 246 -15.57 -6.35 -16.05
CA HIS A 246 -15.90 -5.57 -14.85
C HIS A 246 -16.48 -4.19 -15.14
N GLN A 247 -16.80 -3.92 -16.43
CA GLN A 247 -17.44 -2.68 -16.85
C GLN A 247 -18.82 -2.53 -16.19
N SER A 248 -18.91 -1.62 -15.23
CA SER A 248 -20.14 -1.28 -14.53
C SER A 248 -20.14 0.19 -14.14
N LYS A 249 -21.33 0.78 -14.06
CA LYS A 249 -21.46 2.19 -13.64
C LYS A 249 -21.03 2.39 -12.19
N GLU A 250 -21.21 1.38 -11.36
CA GLU A 250 -20.79 1.39 -9.95
C GLU A 250 -19.26 1.48 -9.82
N ASN A 251 -18.51 0.60 -10.51
CA ASN A 251 -17.04 0.61 -10.47
C ASN A 251 -16.46 1.89 -11.09
N GLU A 252 -17.06 2.39 -12.17
CA GLU A 252 -16.64 3.63 -12.82
C GLU A 252 -16.83 4.83 -11.88
N ASN A 253 -18.01 4.93 -11.27
CA ASN A 253 -18.30 5.98 -10.29
C ASN A 253 -17.38 5.87 -9.08
N TYR A 254 -17.10 4.66 -8.58
CA TYR A 254 -16.15 4.46 -7.47
C TYR A 254 -14.78 5.04 -7.79
N LEU A 255 -14.23 4.75 -8.98
CA LEU A 255 -12.92 5.22 -9.39
C LEU A 255 -12.90 6.73 -9.63
N PHE A 256 -13.99 7.30 -10.15
CA PHE A 256 -14.15 8.74 -10.33
C PHE A 256 -14.25 9.49 -8.99
N GLU A 257 -15.02 8.98 -8.03
CA GLU A 257 -15.10 9.55 -6.67
C GLU A 257 -13.75 9.45 -5.94
N PHE A 258 -13.06 8.31 -6.09
CA PHE A 258 -11.69 8.14 -5.62
C PHE A 258 -10.78 9.25 -6.19
N ALA A 259 -10.78 9.47 -7.51
CA ALA A 259 -9.96 10.47 -8.16
C ALA A 259 -10.22 11.87 -7.57
N LYS A 260 -11.49 12.27 -7.44
CA LYS A 260 -11.86 13.56 -6.84
C LYS A 260 -11.41 13.69 -5.39
N LYS A 261 -11.62 12.67 -4.55
CA LYS A 261 -11.20 12.69 -3.14
C LYS A 261 -9.67 12.79 -3.05
N TRP A 262 -8.95 11.97 -3.81
CA TRP A 262 -7.50 11.95 -3.80
C TRP A 262 -6.92 13.28 -4.26
N LEU A 263 -7.39 13.83 -5.39
CA LEU A 263 -6.95 15.15 -5.87
C LEU A 263 -7.15 16.25 -4.83
N ARG A 264 -8.28 16.26 -4.10
CA ARG A 264 -8.51 17.22 -3.01
C ARG A 264 -7.46 17.10 -1.90
N HIS A 265 -7.08 15.88 -1.51
CA HIS A 265 -6.02 15.65 -0.52
C HIS A 265 -4.65 16.14 -1.02
N GLN A 266 -4.43 16.14 -2.34
CA GLN A 266 -3.23 16.70 -2.97
C GLN A 266 -3.31 18.22 -3.22
N GLY A 267 -4.39 18.89 -2.79
CA GLY A 267 -4.61 20.32 -3.04
C GLY A 267 -4.87 20.65 -4.52
N LYS A 268 -5.41 19.69 -5.29
CA LYS A 268 -5.69 19.80 -6.72
C LYS A 268 -7.18 19.86 -7.01
N ILE A 269 -7.53 20.53 -8.11
CA ILE A 269 -8.88 20.65 -8.65
C ILE A 269 -8.93 19.89 -9.97
N LEU A 270 -9.88 18.94 -10.10
CA LEU A 270 -10.15 18.27 -11.35
C LEU A 270 -10.82 19.25 -12.33
N ILE A 271 -10.25 19.39 -13.53
CA ILE A 271 -10.77 20.24 -14.62
C ILE A 271 -11.17 19.41 -15.84
#